data_AF-A0A0F9YDL9-F1
#
_entry.id   AF-A0A0F9YDL9-F1
#
_cell.length_a   1.000
_cell.length_b   1.000
_cell.length_c   1.000
_cell.angle_alpha   90.00
_cell.angle_beta   90.00
_cell.angle_gamma   90.00
#
_symmetry.space_group_name_H-M   'P 1'
#
loop_
_entity.id
_entity.type
_entity.pdbx_description
1 polymer ?
#
loop_
_entity_poly.entity_id
_entity_poly.type
_entity_poly.pdbx_seq_one_letter_code
_entity_poly.pdbx_strand_id
1 'polypeptide(L)'
;MNNNFNILLNQAKKFPQNSGVYIFKDVNNNIIYIGKAKNLKSRIKSYFLKNSDLKSIKLTENAHHLEYIITKSELQAMLLEAELIKANQPKFNILLKDGQPFLYILFTNQIKITRNKKEPGAYFGPFLDKTETRKVYDFLIRTFKLKICNKKIENGCLDYHLGICSGSCRKDFDKNKYLERLNMAKESLAKGHKKFLIYLDKEIKKNSDLLNFEKAKELLEYKKAFNTIFNTLSEDYSYKKIAKSLTHKDIWVLDNNLQKLFIFTEINSVIKNKKIFDLTFNNNNLEYMQSYYSNFNANNIILVNFNIKNSDKNLLENFIQKYQNKNNKINILEPKSGHLFNLIKLAQIHAQELTKNQKSLSETLKNLLKLDKAPETIDCFDISHKQGSFMVGSCIRFKNGQPDPSNFRHFKIKTLTQQDDYAALQEIVARRYKDINELPDLVLIDGGKGQLSSINKILPDIQVASLAKREETVFSKNLPNGKKLNNKIHAHQVLIALRDYAHHFAISYHRKISSLK
;
A
#
# COMPACT_ATOMS: atom_id res chain seq x y z
N MET A 1 12.43 29.97 10.31
CA MET A 1 11.57 28.97 9.64
C MET A 1 11.75 27.64 10.33
N ASN A 2 10.67 27.05 10.85
CA ASN A 2 10.69 25.83 11.67
C ASN A 2 11.40 24.67 10.97
N ASN A 3 12.30 23.97 11.68
CA ASN A 3 13.05 22.81 11.17
C ASN A 3 12.11 21.72 10.59
N ASN A 4 10.93 21.59 11.19
CA ASN A 4 9.86 20.67 10.77
C ASN A 4 9.28 21.00 9.38
N PHE A 5 9.17 22.29 9.03
CA PHE A 5 8.64 22.72 7.73
C PHE A 5 9.52 22.22 6.56
N ASN A 6 10.84 22.34 6.71
CA ASN A 6 11.79 21.88 5.68
C ASN A 6 11.81 20.35 5.56
N ILE A 7 11.60 19.63 6.66
CA ILE A 7 11.49 18.16 6.66
C ILE A 7 10.26 17.72 5.88
N LEU A 8 9.10 18.29 6.19
CA LEU A 8 7.84 17.98 5.51
C LEU A 8 7.87 18.38 4.03
N LEU A 9 8.46 19.53 3.68
CA LEU A 9 8.64 19.95 2.29
C LEU A 9 9.54 18.98 1.51
N ASN A 10 10.58 18.42 2.15
CA ASN A 10 11.42 17.41 1.53
C ASN A 10 10.69 16.07 1.37
N GLN A 11 9.83 15.68 2.31
CA GLN A 11 8.92 14.54 2.13
C GLN A 11 7.95 14.80 0.97
N ALA A 12 7.32 15.97 0.92
CA ALA A 12 6.41 16.39 -0.16
C ALA A 12 7.02 16.26 -1.56
N LYS A 13 8.31 16.61 -1.72
CA LYS A 13 9.03 16.50 -3.01
C LYS A 13 9.17 15.05 -3.49
N LYS A 14 9.11 14.09 -2.58
CA LYS A 14 9.23 12.65 -2.83
C LYS A 14 7.90 11.95 -3.11
N PHE A 15 6.78 12.64 -2.97
CA PHE A 15 5.47 12.05 -3.27
C PHE A 15 5.37 11.71 -4.77
N PRO A 16 4.65 10.64 -5.14
CA PRO A 16 4.47 10.22 -6.53
C PRO A 16 3.54 11.17 -7.28
N GLN A 17 3.57 11.14 -8.61
CA GLN A 17 2.67 11.94 -9.45
C GLN A 17 1.31 11.28 -9.71
N ASN A 18 1.10 10.08 -9.17
CA ASN A 18 -0.13 9.31 -9.32
C ASN A 18 -1.29 9.90 -8.50
N SER A 19 -2.50 9.43 -8.80
CA SER A 19 -3.67 9.70 -7.99
C SER A 19 -3.62 8.91 -6.68
N GLY A 20 -4.16 9.46 -5.61
CA GLY A 20 -4.22 8.76 -4.33
C GLY A 20 -4.70 9.64 -3.19
N VAL A 21 -4.62 9.08 -1.99
CA VAL A 21 -4.93 9.75 -0.73
C VAL A 21 -3.63 10.07 -0.03
N TYR A 22 -3.52 11.26 0.53
CA TYR A 22 -2.42 11.69 1.39
C TYR A 22 -2.91 11.92 2.81
N ILE A 23 -2.02 11.72 3.77
CA ILE A 23 -2.35 11.69 5.20
C ILE A 23 -1.29 12.50 5.94
N PHE A 24 -1.73 13.46 6.76
CA PHE A 24 -0.88 14.19 7.70
C PHE A 24 -1.02 13.56 9.07
N LYS A 25 0.11 13.33 9.74
CA LYS A 25 0.17 12.78 11.10
C LYS A 25 0.97 13.69 12.03
N ASP A 26 0.59 13.69 13.31
CA ASP A 26 1.33 14.39 14.37
C ASP A 26 2.58 13.61 14.83
N VAL A 27 3.27 14.13 15.84
CA VAL A 27 4.47 13.51 16.44
C VAL A 27 4.20 12.15 17.10
N ASN A 28 2.96 11.90 17.52
CA ASN A 28 2.51 10.65 18.13
C ASN A 28 1.94 9.67 17.10
N ASN A 29 2.12 9.96 15.80
CA ASN A 29 1.62 9.17 14.67
C ASN A 29 0.09 9.14 14.54
N ASN A 30 -0.63 10.05 15.21
CA ASN A 30 -2.08 10.18 15.07
C ASN A 30 -2.42 10.87 13.75
N ILE A 31 -3.48 10.40 13.09
CA ILE A 31 -3.95 11.01 11.84
C ILE A 31 -4.67 12.31 12.16
N ILE A 32 -4.09 13.44 11.72
CA ILE A 32 -4.66 14.77 11.94
C ILE A 32 -5.39 15.31 10.71
N TYR A 33 -5.03 14.83 9.51
CA TYR A 33 -5.72 15.18 8.27
C TYR A 33 -5.55 14.13 7.18
N ILE A 34 -6.59 13.95 6.37
CA ILE A 34 -6.60 13.09 5.19
C ILE A 34 -7.12 13.91 4.00
N GLY A 35 -6.48 13.81 2.85
CA GLY A 35 -6.94 14.47 1.62
C GLY A 35 -6.72 13.62 0.37
N LYS A 36 -7.48 13.88 -0.70
CA LYS A 36 -7.31 13.23 -2.01
C LYS A 36 -6.55 14.08 -3.02
N ALA A 37 -5.91 13.43 -3.99
CA ALA A 37 -5.28 14.09 -5.12
C ALA A 37 -5.39 13.28 -6.42
N LYS A 38 -5.56 13.98 -7.55
CA LYS A 38 -5.27 13.42 -8.89
C LYS A 38 -3.76 13.26 -9.11
N ASN A 39 -2.96 14.15 -8.52
CA ASN A 39 -1.50 14.10 -8.50
C ASN A 39 -1.02 14.40 -7.07
N LEU A 40 -0.55 13.37 -6.37
CA LEU A 40 -0.13 13.45 -4.97
C LEU A 40 1.00 14.47 -4.76
N LYS A 41 2.01 14.47 -5.63
CA LYS A 41 3.17 15.38 -5.56
C LYS A 41 2.77 16.85 -5.66
N SER A 42 2.03 17.23 -6.70
CA SER A 42 1.61 18.61 -6.92
C SER A 42 0.67 19.08 -5.82
N ARG A 43 -0.23 18.20 -5.35
CA ARG A 43 -1.19 18.53 -4.31
C ARG A 43 -0.55 18.72 -2.94
N ILE A 44 0.39 17.86 -2.53
CA ILE A 44 1.07 18.06 -1.24
C ILE A 44 1.95 19.30 -1.27
N LYS A 45 2.66 19.56 -2.38
CA LYS A 45 3.47 20.79 -2.52
C LYS A 45 2.65 22.06 -2.35
N SER A 46 1.38 22.09 -2.75
CA SER A 46 0.55 23.30 -2.62
C SER A 46 0.34 23.75 -1.17
N TYR A 47 0.45 22.84 -0.19
CA TYR A 47 0.34 23.18 1.24
C TYR A 47 1.54 23.98 1.76
N PHE A 48 2.66 24.00 1.04
CA PHE A 48 3.91 24.66 1.45
C PHE A 48 4.22 25.93 0.65
N LEU A 49 3.26 26.45 -0.12
CA LEU A 49 3.39 27.70 -0.85
C LEU A 49 3.24 28.91 0.08
N LYS A 50 3.93 30.03 -0.21
CA LYS A 50 3.92 31.25 0.63
C LYS A 50 2.54 31.89 0.84
N ASN A 51 1.57 31.62 -0.04
CA ASN A 51 0.20 32.14 0.03
C ASN A 51 -0.81 31.07 0.48
N SER A 52 -0.44 30.26 1.47
CA SER A 52 -1.28 29.18 1.99
C SER A 52 -2.38 29.70 2.92
N ASP A 53 -3.59 29.16 2.80
CA ASP A 53 -4.71 29.46 3.69
C ASP A 53 -4.42 29.05 5.15
N LEU A 54 -5.11 29.67 6.12
CA LEU A 54 -4.94 29.42 7.56
C LEU A 54 -5.00 27.94 7.94
N LYS A 55 -5.79 27.14 7.22
CA LYS A 55 -5.88 25.70 7.41
C LYS A 55 -4.57 25.00 7.02
N SER A 56 -4.01 25.32 5.86
CA SER A 56 -2.75 24.74 5.39
C SER A 56 -1.59 25.10 6.32
N ILE A 57 -1.54 26.34 6.81
CA ILE A 57 -0.55 26.77 7.82
C ILE A 57 -0.65 25.88 9.07
N LYS A 58 -1.84 25.79 9.67
CA LYS A 58 -2.08 24.95 10.85
C LYS A 58 -1.73 23.47 10.61
N LEU A 59 -2.05 22.93 9.43
CA LEU A 59 -1.69 21.55 9.08
C LEU A 59 -0.18 21.35 9.03
N THR A 60 0.55 22.25 8.37
CA THR A 60 2.01 22.16 8.26
C THR A 60 2.73 22.39 9.59
N GLU A 61 2.14 23.16 10.50
CA GLU A 61 2.68 23.36 11.86
C GLU A 61 2.47 22.15 12.77
N ASN A 62 1.28 21.52 12.70
CA ASN A 62 0.92 20.41 13.58
C ASN A 62 1.36 19.04 13.06
N ALA A 63 1.69 18.93 11.78
CA ALA A 63 2.16 17.68 11.19
C ALA A 63 3.63 17.45 11.47
N HIS A 64 4.01 16.18 11.63
CA HIS A 64 5.39 15.72 11.75
C HIS A 64 5.72 14.65 10.71
N HIS A 65 4.72 13.97 10.15
CA HIS A 65 4.90 12.94 9.13
C HIS A 65 3.81 13.00 8.07
N LEU A 66 4.18 12.73 6.81
CA LEU A 66 3.27 12.60 5.68
C LEU A 66 3.27 11.16 5.16
N GLU A 67 2.08 10.62 4.91
CA GLU A 67 1.89 9.33 4.25
C GLU A 67 1.03 9.49 3.00
N TYR A 68 1.05 8.47 2.13
CA TYR A 68 0.16 8.41 0.99
C TYR A 68 -0.23 6.97 0.65
N ILE A 69 -1.31 6.85 -0.08
CA ILE A 69 -1.82 5.62 -0.65
C ILE A 69 -2.19 5.90 -2.11
N ILE A 70 -1.49 5.28 -3.05
CA ILE A 70 -1.76 5.46 -4.49
C ILE A 70 -3.03 4.65 -4.86
N THR A 71 -3.85 5.21 -5.75
CA THR A 71 -5.06 4.60 -6.30
C THR A 71 -5.00 4.58 -7.83
N LYS A 72 -5.85 3.77 -8.49
CA LYS A 72 -5.85 3.68 -9.97
C LYS A 72 -6.46 4.91 -10.64
N SER A 73 -7.32 5.64 -9.91
CA SER A 73 -8.01 6.81 -10.43
C SER A 73 -8.35 7.80 -9.33
N GLU A 74 -8.72 9.01 -9.74
CA GLU A 74 -9.20 10.06 -8.82
C GLU A 74 -10.48 9.65 -8.10
N LEU A 75 -11.40 8.97 -8.79
CA LEU A 75 -12.62 8.43 -8.19
C LEU A 75 -12.29 7.47 -7.03
N GLN A 76 -11.28 6.62 -7.18
CA GLN A 76 -10.84 5.73 -6.11
C GLN A 76 -10.18 6.48 -4.95
N ALA A 77 -9.40 7.52 -5.24
CA ALA A 77 -8.85 8.39 -4.20
C ALA A 77 -9.97 9.06 -3.39
N MET A 78 -11.05 9.50 -4.05
CA MET A 78 -12.25 10.06 -3.39
C MET A 78 -12.91 9.05 -2.45
N LEU A 79 -13.15 7.82 -2.92
CA LEU A 79 -13.77 6.76 -2.09
C LEU A 79 -12.90 6.41 -0.88
N LEU A 80 -11.59 6.27 -1.08
CA LEU A 80 -10.67 5.91 -0.02
C LEU A 80 -10.52 7.03 1.02
N GLU A 81 -10.42 8.29 0.57
CA GLU A 81 -10.38 9.45 1.46
C GLU A 81 -11.61 9.46 2.38
N ALA A 82 -12.78 9.28 1.80
CA ALA A 82 -14.04 9.22 2.52
C ALA A 82 -14.07 8.10 3.58
N GLU A 83 -13.66 6.89 3.22
CA GLU A 83 -13.58 5.75 4.14
C GLU A 83 -12.61 6.04 5.29
N LEU A 84 -11.41 6.56 4.98
CA LEU A 84 -10.39 6.84 6.00
C LEU A 84 -10.79 8.00 6.92
N ILE A 85 -11.42 9.05 6.41
CA ILE A 85 -11.93 10.13 7.26
C ILE A 85 -13.02 9.59 8.18
N LYS A 86 -13.93 8.76 7.66
CA LYS A 86 -14.99 8.16 8.47
C LYS A 86 -14.42 7.28 9.59
N ALA A 87 -13.40 6.48 9.29
CA ALA A 87 -12.79 5.56 10.24
C ALA A 87 -11.91 6.25 11.30
N ASN A 88 -11.24 7.34 10.94
CA ASN A 88 -10.22 7.96 11.80
C ASN A 88 -10.63 9.32 12.38
N GLN A 89 -11.71 9.92 11.88
CA GLN A 89 -12.25 11.22 12.31
C GLN A 89 -11.18 12.31 12.57
N PRO A 90 -10.30 12.62 11.60
CA PRO A 90 -9.11 13.42 11.86
C PRO A 90 -9.43 14.86 12.25
N LYS A 91 -8.68 15.42 13.20
CA LYS A 91 -8.92 16.75 13.79
C LYS A 91 -9.12 17.89 12.79
N PHE A 92 -8.43 17.91 11.64
CA PHE A 92 -8.51 19.02 10.68
C PHE A 92 -9.40 18.75 9.44
N ASN A 93 -10.02 17.57 9.33
CA ASN A 93 -11.04 17.31 8.31
C ASN A 93 -12.39 17.89 8.74
N ILE A 94 -12.75 19.10 8.32
CA ILE A 94 -14.00 19.74 8.75
C ILE A 94 -15.23 19.10 8.07
N LEU A 95 -15.13 18.87 6.75
CA LEU A 95 -16.12 18.13 5.97
C LEU A 95 -15.89 16.63 6.17
N LEU A 96 -16.97 15.82 6.17
CA LEU A 96 -17.01 14.35 6.40
C LEU A 96 -16.92 13.87 7.87
N LYS A 97 -16.77 14.76 8.86
CA LYS A 97 -16.87 14.39 10.29
C LYS A 97 -18.31 14.06 10.71
N ASP A 98 -19.22 14.96 10.38
CA ASP A 98 -20.66 14.69 10.36
C ASP A 98 -21.00 14.11 8.99
N GLY A 99 -20.86 12.80 8.88
CA GLY A 99 -20.76 12.11 7.61
C GLY A 99 -21.96 12.28 6.68
N GLN A 100 -21.91 13.24 5.74
CA GLN A 100 -22.45 13.06 4.39
C GLN A 100 -22.13 14.17 3.35
N PRO A 101 -21.27 13.86 2.36
CA PRO A 101 -21.30 14.51 1.04
C PRO A 101 -21.69 13.54 -0.09
N PHE A 102 -22.11 12.31 0.23
CA PHE A 102 -22.51 11.33 -0.78
C PHE A 102 -23.95 11.54 -1.22
N LEU A 103 -24.18 11.38 -2.53
CA LEU A 103 -25.52 11.28 -3.07
C LEU A 103 -25.99 9.83 -2.99
N TYR A 104 -27.26 9.65 -2.68
CA TYR A 104 -27.94 8.37 -2.67
C TYR A 104 -29.18 8.48 -3.52
N ILE A 105 -29.50 7.41 -4.23
CA ILE A 105 -30.82 7.20 -4.80
C ILE A 105 -31.64 6.48 -3.73
N LEU A 106 -32.61 7.20 -3.17
CA LEU A 106 -33.51 6.73 -2.13
C LEU A 106 -34.83 6.27 -2.78
N PHE A 107 -35.23 5.06 -2.46
CA PHE A 107 -36.52 4.46 -2.80
C PHE A 107 -37.39 4.41 -1.54
N THR A 108 -38.44 5.23 -1.53
CA THR A 108 -39.54 5.16 -0.55
C THR A 108 -40.82 4.75 -1.29
N ASN A 109 -41.91 5.49 -1.12
CA ASN A 109 -43.07 5.47 -2.01
C ASN A 109 -42.81 6.25 -3.31
N GLN A 110 -41.60 6.83 -3.47
CA GLN A 110 -41.11 7.46 -4.68
C GLN A 110 -39.58 7.37 -4.76
N ILE A 111 -39.01 7.58 -5.94
CA ILE A 111 -37.55 7.60 -6.15
C ILE A 111 -37.02 9.04 -6.10
N LYS A 112 -35.98 9.29 -5.29
CA LYS A 112 -35.34 10.62 -5.20
C LYS A 112 -33.84 10.54 -4.96
N ILE A 113 -33.14 11.63 -5.28
CA ILE A 113 -31.73 11.80 -4.94
C ILE A 113 -31.65 12.55 -3.61
N THR A 114 -30.97 11.99 -2.61
CA THR A 114 -30.76 12.61 -1.30
C THR A 114 -29.29 12.58 -0.91
N ARG A 115 -28.86 13.53 -0.07
CA ARG A 115 -27.53 13.52 0.54
C ARG A 115 -27.53 12.91 1.94
N ASN A 116 -28.71 12.68 2.53
CA ASN A 116 -28.90 12.33 3.92
C ASN A 116 -29.72 11.04 4.07
N LYS A 117 -29.21 10.06 4.84
CA LYS A 117 -29.91 8.85 5.26
C LYS A 117 -30.84 9.06 6.46
N LYS A 118 -31.71 10.07 6.40
CA LYS A 118 -32.64 10.40 7.50
C LYS A 118 -34.02 9.76 7.34
N GLU A 119 -34.44 9.53 6.11
CA GLU A 119 -35.79 9.03 5.81
C GLU A 119 -35.83 7.50 5.75
N PRO A 120 -36.93 6.85 6.18
CA PRO A 120 -37.08 5.40 6.05
C PRO A 120 -37.24 5.01 4.57
N GLY A 121 -36.44 4.06 4.10
CA GLY A 121 -36.47 3.58 2.71
C GLY A 121 -35.20 2.84 2.31
N ALA A 122 -35.14 2.38 1.07
CA ALA A 122 -33.97 1.71 0.52
C ALA A 122 -33.03 2.72 -0.14
N TYR A 123 -31.77 2.77 0.31
CA TYR A 123 -30.75 3.68 -0.21
C TYR A 123 -29.76 2.94 -1.11
N PHE A 124 -29.55 3.45 -2.31
CA PHE A 124 -28.53 2.99 -3.24
C PHE A 124 -27.49 4.10 -3.44
N GLY A 125 -26.21 3.71 -3.42
CA GLY A 125 -25.07 4.61 -3.35
C GLY A 125 -24.04 4.07 -2.35
N PRO A 126 -23.02 4.86 -1.95
CA PRO A 126 -22.84 6.28 -2.23
C PRO A 126 -22.43 6.58 -3.66
N PHE A 127 -23.07 7.57 -4.29
CA PHE A 127 -22.65 8.17 -5.54
C PHE A 127 -21.84 9.44 -5.26
N LEU A 128 -20.69 9.57 -5.94
CA LEU A 128 -19.73 10.65 -5.72
C LEU A 128 -19.97 11.85 -6.63
N ASP A 129 -20.44 11.62 -7.86
CA ASP A 129 -20.65 12.64 -8.87
C ASP A 129 -22.15 12.91 -9.06
N LYS A 130 -22.56 14.18 -9.00
CA LYS A 130 -23.96 14.60 -9.15
C LYS A 130 -24.49 14.30 -10.54
N THR A 131 -23.67 14.47 -11.57
CA THR A 131 -23.99 14.23 -12.97
C THR A 131 -24.19 12.74 -13.23
N GLU A 132 -23.31 11.88 -12.72
CA GLU A 132 -23.45 10.42 -12.85
C GLU A 132 -24.62 9.88 -12.04
N THR A 133 -24.83 10.38 -10.81
CA THR A 133 -26.03 10.05 -10.03
C THR A 133 -27.28 10.43 -10.80
N ARG A 134 -27.27 11.61 -11.45
CA ARG A 134 -28.37 12.09 -12.28
C ARG A 134 -28.58 11.20 -13.50
N LYS A 135 -27.52 10.76 -14.18
CA LYS A 135 -27.61 9.79 -15.30
C LYS A 135 -28.28 8.49 -14.87
N VAL A 136 -27.86 7.90 -13.74
CA VAL A 136 -28.46 6.66 -13.20
C VAL A 136 -29.91 6.88 -12.78
N TYR A 137 -30.19 8.01 -12.10
CA TYR A 137 -31.54 8.38 -11.70
C TYR A 137 -32.46 8.56 -12.91
N ASP A 138 -32.05 9.35 -13.91
CA ASP A 138 -32.81 9.62 -15.13
C ASP A 138 -33.00 8.33 -15.94
N PHE A 139 -31.99 7.45 -15.96
CA PHE A 139 -32.12 6.11 -16.55
C PHE A 139 -33.24 5.29 -15.90
N LEU A 140 -33.28 5.23 -14.56
CA LEU A 140 -34.32 4.49 -13.83
C LEU A 140 -35.70 5.13 -14.03
N ILE A 141 -35.76 6.47 -13.98
CA ILE A 141 -36.98 7.23 -14.21
C ILE A 141 -37.58 6.92 -15.58
N ARG A 142 -36.77 6.95 -16.64
CA ARG A 142 -37.22 6.71 -18.02
C ARG A 142 -37.56 5.24 -18.25
N THR A 143 -36.69 4.33 -17.83
CA THR A 143 -36.85 2.89 -18.09
C THR A 143 -38.10 2.33 -17.41
N PHE A 144 -38.33 2.69 -16.15
CA PHE A 144 -39.43 2.16 -15.35
C PHE A 144 -40.63 3.13 -15.24
N LYS A 145 -40.63 4.22 -16.02
CA LYS A 145 -41.70 5.23 -16.06
C LYS A 145 -42.07 5.76 -14.67
N LEU A 146 -41.07 6.19 -13.90
CA LEU A 146 -41.21 6.52 -12.47
C LEU A 146 -41.40 8.01 -12.16
N LYS A 147 -41.42 8.88 -13.18
CA LYS A 147 -41.62 10.32 -12.98
C LYS A 147 -43.03 10.58 -12.45
N ILE A 148 -43.14 11.23 -11.29
CA ILE A 148 -44.39 11.74 -10.72
C ILE A 148 -44.47 13.24 -10.99
N CYS A 149 -45.64 13.73 -11.35
CA CYS A 149 -45.95 15.16 -11.43
C CYS A 149 -47.08 15.54 -10.45
N ASN A 150 -47.03 16.78 -9.96
CA ASN A 150 -48.00 17.31 -9.01
C ASN A 150 -49.19 18.02 -9.68
N LYS A 151 -49.18 18.19 -11.00
CA LYS A 151 -50.28 18.81 -11.74
C LYS A 151 -51.36 17.77 -12.06
N LYS A 152 -52.63 18.18 -12.12
CA LYS A 152 -53.72 17.36 -12.64
C LYS A 152 -54.00 17.74 -14.09
N ILE A 153 -53.94 16.77 -14.98
CA ILE A 153 -54.14 16.93 -16.43
C ILE A 153 -54.95 15.73 -16.88
N GLU A 154 -56.16 15.98 -17.37
CA GLU A 154 -57.19 14.95 -17.59
C GLU A 154 -56.70 13.81 -18.48
N ASN A 155 -56.04 14.13 -19.60
CA ASN A 155 -55.56 13.14 -20.58
C ASN A 155 -54.08 12.74 -20.41
N GLY A 156 -53.37 13.36 -19.46
CA GLY A 156 -51.93 13.17 -19.26
C GLY A 156 -51.08 14.25 -19.92
N CYS A 157 -49.80 14.31 -19.53
CA CYS A 157 -48.83 15.25 -20.09
C CYS A 157 -48.06 14.67 -21.28
N LEU A 158 -47.30 15.50 -22.00
CA LEU A 158 -46.43 15.06 -23.09
C LEU A 158 -45.50 13.90 -22.67
N ASP A 159 -44.87 13.98 -21.49
CA ASP A 159 -44.00 12.91 -20.98
C ASP A 159 -44.74 11.58 -20.76
N TYR A 160 -46.05 11.61 -20.48
CA TYR A 160 -46.87 10.40 -20.36
C TYR A 160 -47.09 9.76 -21.73
N HIS A 161 -47.44 10.56 -22.74
CA HIS A 161 -47.62 10.08 -24.12
C HIS A 161 -46.31 9.62 -24.76
N LEU A 162 -45.17 10.21 -24.37
CA LEU A 162 -43.82 9.75 -24.73
C LEU A 162 -43.37 8.52 -23.95
N GLY A 163 -44.18 8.01 -23.01
CA GLY A 163 -43.89 6.80 -22.25
C GLY A 163 -42.82 6.96 -21.17
N ILE A 164 -42.56 8.18 -20.69
CA ILE A 164 -41.53 8.50 -19.69
C ILE A 164 -42.15 8.69 -18.29
N CYS A 165 -43.42 9.11 -18.21
CA CYS A 165 -44.12 9.44 -16.98
C CYS A 165 -45.04 8.32 -16.47
N SER A 166 -45.24 8.24 -15.16
CA SER A 166 -46.14 7.27 -14.52
C SER A 166 -47.63 7.60 -14.69
N GLY A 167 -47.95 8.83 -15.11
CA GLY A 167 -49.32 9.30 -15.31
C GLY A 167 -50.01 9.81 -14.05
N SER A 168 -49.28 10.19 -12.98
CA SER A 168 -49.87 10.67 -11.72
C SER A 168 -50.77 11.92 -11.85
N CYS A 169 -50.67 12.65 -12.97
CA CYS A 169 -51.56 13.76 -13.32
C CYS A 169 -52.98 13.32 -13.72
N ARG A 170 -53.14 12.10 -14.19
CA ARG A 170 -54.43 11.60 -14.68
C ARG A 170 -55.33 11.16 -13.53
N LYS A 171 -56.61 11.02 -13.84
CA LYS A 171 -57.62 10.51 -12.89
C LYS A 171 -57.49 9.00 -12.67
N ASP A 172 -57.05 8.25 -13.68
CA ASP A 172 -56.90 6.79 -13.69
C ASP A 172 -55.50 6.31 -13.25
N PHE A 173 -54.78 7.11 -12.47
CA PHE A 173 -53.45 6.73 -11.98
C PHE A 173 -53.52 5.52 -11.04
N ASP A 174 -52.98 4.38 -11.48
CA ASP A 174 -52.85 3.18 -10.68
C ASP A 174 -51.57 3.20 -9.82
N LYS A 175 -51.76 3.43 -8.51
CA LYS A 175 -50.68 3.46 -7.53
C LYS A 175 -50.00 2.10 -7.35
N ASN A 176 -50.72 0.99 -7.48
CA ASN A 176 -50.15 -0.34 -7.29
C ASN A 176 -49.20 -0.68 -8.44
N LYS A 177 -49.61 -0.43 -9.69
CA LYS A 177 -48.73 -0.57 -10.86
C LYS A 177 -47.49 0.33 -10.77
N TYR A 178 -47.63 1.54 -10.22
CA TYR A 178 -46.47 2.40 -9.96
C TYR A 178 -45.50 1.78 -8.94
N LEU A 179 -46.00 1.26 -7.82
CA LEU A 179 -45.17 0.63 -6.79
C LEU A 179 -44.49 -0.64 -7.30
N GLU A 180 -45.14 -1.43 -8.16
CA GLU A 180 -44.51 -2.56 -8.84
C GLU A 180 -43.29 -2.12 -9.66
N ARG A 181 -43.45 -1.10 -10.50
CA ARG A 181 -42.34 -0.54 -11.31
C ARG A 181 -41.22 0.01 -10.43
N LEU A 182 -41.58 0.66 -9.32
CA LEU A 182 -40.62 1.19 -8.35
C LEU A 182 -39.81 0.05 -7.71
N ASN A 183 -40.47 -1.05 -7.37
CA ASN A 183 -39.81 -2.24 -6.84
C ASN A 183 -38.92 -2.92 -7.90
N MET A 184 -39.36 -2.98 -9.16
CA MET A 184 -38.52 -3.48 -10.25
C MET A 184 -37.25 -2.64 -10.44
N ALA A 185 -37.36 -1.31 -10.38
CA ALA A 185 -36.22 -0.41 -10.42
C ALA A 185 -35.25 -0.64 -9.24
N LYS A 186 -35.79 -0.83 -8.04
CA LYS A 186 -35.03 -1.17 -6.83
C LYS A 186 -34.29 -2.51 -7.00
N GLU A 187 -34.98 -3.54 -7.45
CA GLU A 187 -34.41 -4.88 -7.69
C GLU A 187 -33.35 -4.87 -8.81
N SER A 188 -33.51 -4.00 -9.82
CA SER A 188 -32.53 -3.85 -10.90
C SER A 188 -31.15 -3.39 -10.40
N LEU A 189 -31.14 -2.50 -9.39
CA LEU A 189 -29.93 -2.06 -8.71
C LEU A 189 -29.40 -3.12 -7.73
N ALA A 190 -30.28 -3.79 -6.98
CA ALA A 190 -29.90 -4.75 -5.95
C ALA A 190 -29.28 -6.04 -6.52
N LYS A 191 -29.92 -6.62 -7.56
CA LYS A 191 -29.45 -7.88 -8.18
C LYS A 191 -28.29 -7.63 -9.15
N GLY A 192 -28.17 -6.42 -9.69
CA GLY A 192 -27.24 -6.07 -10.75
C GLY A 192 -27.66 -6.63 -12.12
N HIS A 193 -27.09 -6.07 -13.20
CA HIS A 193 -27.55 -6.25 -14.59
C HIS A 193 -27.86 -7.70 -14.99
N LYS A 194 -26.89 -8.63 -14.87
CA LYS A 194 -27.06 -10.02 -15.33
C LYS A 194 -28.15 -10.76 -14.56
N LYS A 195 -28.20 -10.61 -13.23
CA LYS A 195 -29.19 -11.31 -12.41
C LYS A 195 -30.59 -10.72 -12.57
N PHE A 196 -30.69 -9.42 -12.81
CA PHE A 196 -31.97 -8.78 -13.12
C PHE A 196 -32.53 -9.24 -14.47
N LEU A 197 -31.70 -9.37 -15.50
CA LEU A 197 -32.14 -9.94 -16.79
C LEU A 197 -32.63 -11.40 -16.65
N ILE A 198 -31.92 -12.23 -15.89
CA ILE A 198 -32.35 -13.62 -15.61
C ILE A 198 -33.68 -13.64 -14.85
N TYR A 199 -33.87 -12.71 -13.91
CA TYR A 199 -35.13 -12.56 -13.18
C TYR A 199 -36.27 -12.18 -14.13
N LEU A 200 -36.07 -11.19 -15.01
CA LEU A 200 -37.06 -10.81 -16.01
C LEU A 200 -37.42 -11.98 -16.93
N ASP A 201 -36.45 -12.78 -17.37
CA ASP A 201 -36.72 -13.96 -18.19
C ASP A 201 -37.61 -14.99 -17.49
N LYS A 202 -37.38 -15.20 -16.19
CA LYS A 202 -38.24 -16.07 -15.38
C LYS A 202 -39.65 -15.52 -15.22
N GLU A 203 -39.80 -14.22 -14.96
CA GLU A 203 -41.11 -13.59 -14.80
C GLU A 203 -41.87 -13.50 -16.12
N ILE A 204 -41.19 -13.24 -17.25
CA ILE A 204 -41.80 -13.27 -18.58
C ILE A 204 -42.33 -14.67 -18.88
N LYS A 205 -41.52 -15.70 -18.62
CA LYS A 205 -41.94 -17.10 -18.83
C LYS A 205 -43.13 -17.45 -17.94
N LYS A 206 -43.05 -17.16 -16.63
CA LYS A 206 -44.14 -17.39 -15.68
C LYS A 206 -45.45 -16.71 -16.10
N ASN A 207 -45.40 -15.45 -16.53
CA ASN A 207 -46.60 -14.74 -16.98
C ASN A 207 -47.12 -15.28 -18.30
N SER A 208 -46.25 -15.75 -19.19
CA SER A 208 -46.66 -16.42 -20.44
C SER A 208 -47.33 -17.77 -20.15
N ASP A 209 -46.78 -18.55 -19.20
CA ASP A 209 -47.34 -19.83 -18.74
C ASP A 209 -48.72 -19.63 -18.07
N LEU A 210 -48.92 -18.50 -17.38
CA LEU A 210 -50.20 -18.07 -16.79
C LEU A 210 -51.14 -17.34 -17.78
N LEU A 211 -50.80 -17.27 -19.07
CA LEU A 211 -51.56 -16.57 -20.12
C LEU A 211 -51.73 -15.04 -19.90
N ASN A 212 -50.91 -14.44 -19.04
CA ASN A 212 -50.86 -13.00 -18.78
C ASN A 212 -49.97 -12.26 -19.81
N PHE A 213 -50.38 -12.28 -21.09
CA PHE A 213 -49.56 -11.80 -22.20
C PHE A 213 -49.25 -10.29 -22.14
N GLU A 214 -50.18 -9.46 -21.66
CA GLU A 214 -49.95 -8.02 -21.50
C GLU A 214 -48.79 -7.75 -20.54
N LYS A 215 -48.77 -8.46 -19.41
CA LYS A 215 -47.69 -8.32 -18.41
C LYS A 215 -46.37 -8.85 -18.96
N ALA A 216 -46.39 -9.99 -19.64
CA ALA A 216 -45.19 -10.56 -20.28
C ALA A 216 -44.59 -9.59 -21.31
N LYS A 217 -45.43 -8.93 -22.13
CA LYS A 217 -45.01 -7.91 -23.09
C LYS A 217 -44.41 -6.68 -22.40
N GLU A 218 -45.04 -6.18 -21.34
CA GLU A 218 -44.52 -5.05 -20.54
C GLU A 218 -43.11 -5.37 -19.97
N LEU A 219 -42.93 -6.56 -19.40
CA LEU A 219 -41.64 -7.02 -18.88
C LEU A 219 -40.57 -7.15 -19.99
N LEU A 220 -40.97 -7.61 -21.18
CA LEU A 220 -40.09 -7.71 -22.34
C LEU A 220 -39.62 -6.33 -22.83
N GLU A 221 -40.51 -5.33 -22.82
CA GLU A 221 -40.14 -3.94 -23.14
C GLU A 221 -39.14 -3.37 -22.14
N TYR A 222 -39.34 -3.60 -20.84
CA TYR A 222 -38.35 -3.23 -19.82
C TYR A 222 -37.02 -3.94 -20.03
N LYS A 223 -37.04 -5.23 -20.37
CA LYS A 223 -35.82 -5.99 -20.68
C LYS A 223 -35.06 -5.37 -21.86
N LYS A 224 -35.76 -5.03 -22.95
CA LYS A 224 -35.16 -4.40 -24.14
C LYS A 224 -34.57 -3.03 -23.81
N ALA A 225 -35.35 -2.14 -23.19
CA ALA A 225 -34.91 -0.80 -22.80
C ALA A 225 -33.70 -0.84 -21.86
N PHE A 226 -33.73 -1.74 -20.87
CA PHE A 226 -32.63 -1.94 -19.94
C PHE A 226 -31.36 -2.44 -20.65
N ASN A 227 -31.48 -3.36 -21.60
CA ASN A 227 -30.34 -3.91 -22.34
C ASN A 227 -29.73 -2.89 -23.31
N THR A 228 -30.55 -2.16 -24.08
CA THR A 228 -30.08 -1.14 -25.04
C THR A 228 -29.30 -0.03 -24.34
N ILE A 229 -29.86 0.57 -23.30
CA ILE A 229 -29.23 1.70 -22.61
C ILE A 229 -28.03 1.24 -21.78
N PHE A 230 -28.09 0.06 -21.16
CA PHE A 230 -26.94 -0.46 -20.43
C PHE A 230 -25.78 -0.76 -21.39
N ASN A 231 -26.02 -1.30 -22.59
CA ASN A 231 -24.96 -1.51 -23.58
C ASN A 231 -24.35 -0.16 -24.05
N THR A 232 -25.15 0.88 -24.25
CA THR A 232 -24.67 2.25 -24.54
C THR A 232 -23.88 2.87 -23.38
N LEU A 233 -24.20 2.52 -22.12
CA LEU A 233 -23.45 2.95 -20.94
C LEU A 233 -22.27 2.02 -20.60
N SER A 234 -22.18 0.84 -21.22
CA SER A 234 -21.18 -0.20 -20.94
C SER A 234 -19.84 0.05 -21.62
N GLU A 235 -19.77 0.95 -22.61
CA GLU A 235 -18.50 1.34 -23.23
C GLU A 235 -17.60 2.09 -22.24
N ASP A 236 -18.17 2.74 -21.21
CA ASP A 236 -17.40 3.44 -20.17
C ASP A 236 -17.49 2.83 -18.76
N TYR A 237 -18.50 2.01 -18.45
CA TYR A 237 -18.74 1.59 -17.06
C TYR A 237 -18.65 0.08 -16.82
N SER A 238 -17.46 -0.34 -16.38
CA SER A 238 -17.11 -1.67 -15.86
C SER A 238 -17.76 -1.99 -14.48
N TYR A 239 -19.10 -1.95 -14.39
CA TYR A 239 -19.83 -2.31 -13.16
C TYR A 239 -19.80 -3.82 -12.83
N LYS A 240 -19.39 -4.67 -13.78
CA LYS A 240 -19.25 -6.14 -13.59
C LYS A 240 -17.99 -6.58 -12.84
N LYS A 241 -17.06 -5.68 -12.50
CA LYS A 241 -15.80 -6.01 -11.77
C LYS A 241 -15.83 -5.72 -10.27
N ILE A 242 -16.80 -4.94 -9.78
CA ILE A 242 -16.83 -4.47 -8.38
C ILE A 242 -17.48 -5.50 -7.45
N ALA A 243 -18.53 -6.22 -7.88
CA ALA A 243 -19.23 -7.16 -7.01
C ALA A 243 -18.44 -8.45 -6.67
N LYS A 244 -17.38 -8.77 -7.43
CA LYS A 244 -16.43 -9.86 -7.08
C LYS A 244 -15.23 -9.36 -6.26
N SER A 245 -15.11 -8.06 -5.99
CA SER A 245 -13.96 -7.46 -5.31
C SER A 245 -14.08 -7.36 -3.78
N LEU A 246 -15.17 -7.86 -3.18
CA LEU A 246 -15.40 -7.81 -1.73
C LEU A 246 -14.57 -8.82 -0.91
N THR A 247 -13.75 -9.65 -1.57
CA THR A 247 -12.71 -10.42 -0.88
C THR A 247 -11.41 -9.63 -0.93
N HIS A 248 -10.84 -9.33 0.24
CA HIS A 248 -9.46 -8.87 0.35
C HIS A 248 -8.53 -9.83 -0.41
N LYS A 249 -7.47 -9.30 -1.02
CA LYS A 249 -6.53 -10.09 -1.82
C LYS A 249 -5.13 -9.84 -1.35
N ASP A 250 -4.30 -10.86 -1.38
CA ASP A 250 -2.85 -10.65 -1.30
C ASP A 250 -2.29 -10.52 -2.71
N ILE A 251 -1.29 -9.67 -2.90
CA ILE A 251 -0.62 -9.46 -4.17
C ILE A 251 0.87 -9.60 -3.93
N TRP A 252 1.46 -10.66 -4.47
CA TRP A 252 2.89 -10.89 -4.48
C TRP A 252 3.49 -10.34 -5.77
N VAL A 253 4.50 -9.50 -5.61
CA VAL A 253 5.24 -8.88 -6.71
C VAL A 253 6.71 -9.25 -6.59
N LEU A 254 7.20 -10.03 -7.54
CA LEU A 254 8.61 -10.25 -7.80
C LEU A 254 9.12 -9.11 -8.69
N ASP A 255 10.13 -8.39 -8.20
CA ASP A 255 10.92 -7.47 -9.01
C ASP A 255 12.33 -8.04 -9.17
N ASN A 256 12.60 -8.61 -10.35
CA ASN A 256 13.89 -9.25 -10.67
C ASN A 256 15.04 -8.24 -10.71
N ASN A 257 14.78 -7.00 -11.11
CA ASN A 257 15.82 -5.97 -11.19
C ASN A 257 16.27 -5.55 -9.79
N LEU A 258 15.32 -5.53 -8.85
CA LEU A 258 15.58 -5.17 -7.46
C LEU A 258 15.94 -6.36 -6.58
N GLN A 259 15.89 -7.59 -7.12
CA GLN A 259 16.00 -8.85 -6.37
C GLN A 259 15.15 -8.86 -5.10
N LYS A 260 13.91 -8.36 -5.21
CA LYS A 260 12.99 -8.22 -4.07
C LYS A 260 11.65 -8.85 -4.38
N LEU A 261 11.07 -9.42 -3.34
CA LEU A 261 9.72 -9.96 -3.35
C LEU A 261 8.87 -9.14 -2.39
N PHE A 262 7.80 -8.54 -2.89
CA PHE A 262 6.91 -7.67 -2.15
C PHE A 262 5.59 -8.38 -1.93
N ILE A 263 5.00 -8.25 -0.74
CA ILE A 263 3.61 -8.61 -0.50
C ILE A 263 2.81 -7.35 -0.17
N PHE A 264 1.73 -7.18 -0.90
CA PHE A 264 0.71 -6.18 -0.64
C PHE A 264 -0.61 -6.84 -0.28
N THR A 265 -1.46 -6.11 0.42
CA THR A 265 -2.87 -6.46 0.59
C THR A 265 -3.73 -5.46 -0.14
N GLU A 266 -4.71 -5.95 -0.88
CA GLU A 266 -5.77 -5.18 -1.48
C GLU A 266 -7.02 -5.25 -0.61
N ILE A 267 -7.50 -4.07 -0.23
CA ILE A 267 -8.76 -3.87 0.50
C ILE A 267 -9.54 -2.79 -0.26
N ASN A 268 -10.72 -3.11 -0.79
CA ASN A 268 -11.58 -2.16 -1.52
C ASN A 268 -10.86 -1.40 -2.66
N SER A 269 -10.07 -2.09 -3.47
CA SER A 269 -9.19 -1.58 -4.54
C SER A 269 -8.01 -0.72 -4.08
N VAL A 270 -7.69 -0.78 -2.78
CA VAL A 270 -6.59 -0.04 -2.18
C VAL A 270 -5.47 -0.99 -1.81
N ILE A 271 -4.27 -0.71 -2.33
CA ILE A 271 -3.09 -1.56 -2.12
C ILE A 271 -2.28 -0.99 -0.97
N LYS A 272 -2.16 -1.75 0.11
CA LYS A 272 -1.29 -1.45 1.25
C LYS A 272 -0.11 -2.41 1.25
N ASN A 273 1.08 -1.88 1.50
CA ASN A 273 2.27 -2.71 1.67
C ASN A 273 2.17 -3.51 2.98
N LYS A 274 2.44 -4.82 2.92
CA LYS A 274 2.51 -5.70 4.09
C LYS A 274 3.97 -5.95 4.49
N LYS A 275 4.80 -6.41 3.54
CA LYS A 275 6.19 -6.80 3.80
C LYS A 275 7.01 -6.79 2.52
N ILE A 276 8.31 -6.58 2.67
CA ILE A 276 9.31 -6.68 1.60
C ILE A 276 10.30 -7.77 2.03
N PHE A 277 10.65 -8.66 1.11
CA PHE A 277 11.64 -9.70 1.28
C PHE A 277 12.78 -9.43 0.30
N ASP A 278 14.01 -9.47 0.80
CA ASP A 278 15.20 -9.50 -0.02
C ASP A 278 15.41 -10.96 -0.48
N LEU A 279 15.49 -11.19 -1.79
CA LEU A 279 15.70 -12.52 -2.34
C LEU A 279 17.18 -12.87 -2.24
N THR A 280 17.51 -13.98 -1.59
CA THR A 280 18.86 -14.54 -1.61
C THR A 280 19.02 -15.46 -2.82
N PHE A 281 20.20 -15.46 -3.45
CA PHE A 281 20.55 -16.42 -4.49
C PHE A 281 20.29 -17.84 -3.95
N ASN A 282 19.39 -18.58 -4.61
CA ASN A 282 18.93 -19.96 -4.37
C ASN A 282 17.54 -20.17 -3.76
N ASN A 283 16.83 -19.16 -3.26
CA ASN A 283 15.52 -19.40 -2.66
C ASN A 283 14.39 -19.37 -3.69
N ASN A 284 13.54 -20.40 -3.66
CA ASN A 284 12.32 -20.46 -4.45
C ASN A 284 11.29 -19.48 -3.87
N ASN A 285 10.67 -18.62 -4.70
CA ASN A 285 9.64 -17.66 -4.27
C ASN A 285 8.53 -18.31 -3.40
N LEU A 286 8.27 -19.60 -3.64
CA LEU A 286 7.30 -20.40 -2.91
C LEU A 286 7.66 -20.61 -1.44
N GLU A 287 8.94 -20.73 -1.09
CA GLU A 287 9.38 -20.89 0.30
C GLU A 287 9.12 -19.62 1.11
N TYR A 288 9.34 -18.45 0.51
CA TYR A 288 8.98 -17.17 1.12
C TYR A 288 7.47 -17.06 1.34
N MET A 289 6.67 -17.47 0.36
CA MET A 289 5.21 -17.49 0.49
C MET A 289 4.76 -18.45 1.60
N GLN A 290 5.30 -19.67 1.64
CA GLN A 290 4.98 -20.67 2.65
C GLN A 290 5.37 -20.20 4.06
N SER A 291 6.60 -19.69 4.22
CA SER A 291 7.09 -19.14 5.49
C SER A 291 6.24 -17.95 5.96
N TYR A 292 5.88 -17.05 5.05
CA TYR A 292 5.00 -15.93 5.37
C TYR A 292 3.62 -16.43 5.85
N TYR A 293 2.97 -17.30 5.09
CA TYR A 293 1.62 -17.79 5.43
C TYR A 293 1.60 -18.79 6.59
N SER A 294 2.75 -19.27 7.05
CA SER A 294 2.85 -20.01 8.33
C SER A 294 2.65 -19.09 9.53
N ASN A 295 2.92 -17.79 9.37
CA ASN A 295 2.88 -16.79 10.44
C ASN A 295 1.74 -15.78 10.28
N PHE A 296 1.17 -15.64 9.08
CA PHE A 296 0.15 -14.65 8.76
C PHE A 296 -1.03 -15.27 7.99
N ASN A 297 -2.26 -14.87 8.35
CA ASN A 297 -3.46 -15.33 7.66
C ASN A 297 -3.48 -14.85 6.21
N ALA A 298 -3.68 -15.80 5.29
CA ALA A 298 -3.79 -15.50 3.87
C ALA A 298 -5.13 -14.85 3.55
N ASN A 299 -5.20 -14.16 2.43
CA ASN A 299 -6.48 -13.88 1.78
C ASN A 299 -6.89 -15.04 0.87
N ASN A 300 -8.19 -15.21 0.58
CA ASN A 300 -8.67 -16.35 -0.23
C ASN A 300 -8.24 -16.25 -1.71
N ILE A 301 -7.89 -15.04 -2.16
CA ILE A 301 -7.34 -14.80 -3.48
C ILE A 301 -5.94 -14.21 -3.30
N ILE A 302 -4.96 -14.85 -3.91
CA ILE A 302 -3.56 -14.43 -3.93
C ILE A 302 -3.20 -14.18 -5.40
N LEU A 303 -2.69 -13.00 -5.72
CA LEU A 303 -2.26 -12.64 -7.08
C LEU A 303 -0.73 -12.66 -7.14
N VAL A 304 -0.17 -13.18 -8.24
CA VAL A 304 1.29 -13.24 -8.48
C VAL A 304 1.63 -12.69 -9.86
N ASN A 305 2.78 -12.02 -9.99
CA ASN A 305 3.30 -11.53 -11.29
C ASN A 305 4.38 -12.44 -11.90
N PHE A 306 4.65 -13.59 -11.30
CA PHE A 306 5.62 -14.57 -11.74
C PHE A 306 4.95 -15.94 -11.94
N ASN A 307 5.55 -16.75 -12.81
CA ASN A 307 5.04 -18.07 -13.13
C ASN A 307 5.31 -19.06 -11.98
N ILE A 308 4.30 -19.85 -11.64
CA ILE A 308 4.38 -20.95 -10.67
C ILE A 308 3.87 -22.22 -11.36
N LYS A 309 4.66 -23.30 -11.31
CA LYS A 309 4.24 -24.60 -11.85
C LYS A 309 2.94 -25.05 -11.19
N ASN A 310 2.03 -25.65 -11.97
CA ASN A 310 0.71 -26.05 -11.47
C ASN A 310 0.78 -27.02 -10.28
N SER A 311 1.75 -27.94 -10.25
CA SER A 311 1.99 -28.84 -9.12
C SER A 311 2.24 -28.07 -7.82
N ASP A 312 3.16 -27.11 -7.87
CA ASP A 312 3.64 -26.38 -6.71
C ASP A 312 2.60 -25.37 -6.23
N LYS A 313 1.90 -24.76 -7.19
CA LYS A 313 0.73 -23.91 -6.93
C LYS A 313 -0.35 -24.66 -6.14
N ASN A 314 -0.75 -25.85 -6.61
CA ASN A 314 -1.77 -26.66 -5.96
C ASN A 314 -1.32 -27.10 -4.56
N LEU A 315 -0.04 -27.45 -4.41
CA LEU A 315 0.54 -27.79 -3.11
C LEU A 315 0.47 -26.61 -2.13
N LEU A 316 0.85 -25.41 -2.57
CA LEU A 316 0.81 -24.20 -1.73
C LEU A 316 -0.62 -23.77 -1.38
N GLU A 317 -1.56 -23.83 -2.33
CA GLU A 317 -2.99 -23.57 -2.07
C GLU A 317 -3.54 -24.52 -0.98
N ASN A 318 -3.24 -25.82 -1.11
CA ASN A 318 -3.65 -26.85 -0.15
C ASN A 318 -2.98 -26.68 1.22
N PHE A 319 -1.68 -26.34 1.24
CA PHE A 319 -0.94 -26.05 2.47
C PHE A 319 -1.61 -24.91 3.23
N ILE A 320 -1.81 -23.75 2.59
CA ILE A 320 -2.42 -22.58 3.23
C ILE A 320 -3.82 -22.91 3.74
N GLN A 321 -4.63 -23.61 2.94
CA GLN A 321 -6.00 -23.94 3.30
C GLN A 321 -6.08 -24.87 4.51
N LYS A 322 -5.28 -25.95 4.53
CA LYS A 322 -5.26 -26.92 5.64
C LYS A 322 -4.59 -26.34 6.89
N TYR A 323 -3.43 -25.72 6.74
CA TYR A 323 -2.65 -25.19 7.87
C TYR A 323 -3.40 -24.09 8.62
N GLN A 324 -4.18 -23.26 7.92
CA GLN A 324 -4.96 -22.17 8.53
C GLN A 324 -6.42 -22.55 8.80
N ASN A 325 -6.82 -23.83 8.67
CA ASN A 325 -8.19 -24.32 8.86
C ASN A 325 -9.26 -23.48 8.14
N LYS A 326 -9.05 -23.17 6.85
CA LYS A 326 -9.94 -22.30 6.08
C LYS A 326 -11.06 -23.07 5.38
N ASN A 327 -12.30 -22.64 5.65
CA ASN A 327 -13.50 -23.14 4.96
C ASN A 327 -13.54 -22.78 3.47
N ASN A 328 -12.97 -21.62 3.10
CA ASN A 328 -12.95 -21.13 1.73
C ASN A 328 -11.67 -21.58 1.01
N LYS A 329 -11.82 -21.99 -0.25
CA LYS A 329 -10.69 -22.36 -1.11
C LYS A 329 -9.73 -21.18 -1.33
N ILE A 330 -8.44 -21.43 -1.14
CA ILE A 330 -7.36 -20.51 -1.53
C ILE A 330 -7.13 -20.64 -3.04
N ASN A 331 -7.09 -19.51 -3.75
CA ASN A 331 -6.76 -19.48 -5.17
C ASN A 331 -5.59 -18.52 -5.42
N ILE A 332 -4.49 -19.05 -5.92
CA ILE A 332 -3.36 -18.30 -6.44
C ILE A 332 -3.62 -18.06 -7.93
N LEU A 333 -3.56 -16.81 -8.38
CA LEU A 333 -3.87 -16.43 -9.76
C LEU A 333 -2.71 -15.66 -10.38
N GLU A 334 -2.38 -16.00 -11.62
CA GLU A 334 -1.44 -15.26 -12.47
C GLU A 334 -2.21 -14.61 -13.63
N PRO A 335 -3.02 -13.57 -13.36
CA PRO A 335 -3.86 -12.94 -14.37
C PRO A 335 -2.99 -12.23 -15.42
N LYS A 336 -3.21 -12.54 -16.69
CA LYS A 336 -2.49 -11.92 -17.82
C LYS A 336 -3.20 -10.69 -18.41
N SER A 337 -4.49 -10.52 -18.12
CA SER A 337 -5.28 -9.38 -18.61
C SER A 337 -6.44 -9.07 -17.65
N GLY A 338 -7.11 -7.92 -17.87
CA GLY A 338 -8.27 -7.51 -17.08
C GLY A 338 -7.94 -6.85 -15.73
N HIS A 339 -8.90 -6.87 -14.80
CA HIS A 339 -8.82 -6.02 -13.58
C HIS A 339 -7.83 -6.53 -12.54
N LEU A 340 -7.72 -7.85 -12.38
CA LEU A 340 -6.74 -8.45 -11.47
C LEU A 340 -5.32 -8.20 -11.97
N PHE A 341 -5.09 -8.27 -13.29
CA PHE A 341 -3.82 -7.86 -13.90
C PHE A 341 -3.51 -6.37 -13.64
N ASN A 342 -4.51 -5.49 -13.72
CA ASN A 342 -4.33 -4.08 -13.37
C ASN A 342 -4.04 -3.86 -11.86
N LEU A 343 -4.45 -4.76 -10.96
CA LEU A 343 -4.05 -4.71 -9.54
C LEU A 343 -2.58 -5.08 -9.38
N ILE A 344 -2.10 -6.10 -10.10
CA ILE A 344 -0.69 -6.46 -10.14
C ILE A 344 0.14 -5.29 -10.68
N LYS A 345 -0.25 -4.68 -11.80
CA LYS A 345 0.45 -3.49 -12.34
C LYS A 345 0.55 -2.36 -11.33
N LEU A 346 -0.54 -2.10 -10.58
CA LEU A 346 -0.52 -1.08 -9.53
C LEU A 346 0.43 -1.47 -8.39
N ALA A 347 0.42 -2.72 -7.96
CA ALA A 347 1.35 -3.23 -6.94
C ALA A 347 2.81 -3.15 -7.40
N GLN A 348 3.09 -3.39 -8.69
CA GLN A 348 4.42 -3.20 -9.28
C GLN A 348 4.87 -1.74 -9.24
N ILE A 349 3.98 -0.79 -9.56
CA ILE A 349 4.27 0.65 -9.40
C ILE A 349 4.53 0.99 -7.93
N HIS A 350 3.75 0.46 -6.99
CA HIS A 350 4.00 0.65 -5.56
C HIS A 350 5.36 0.07 -5.14
N ALA A 351 5.73 -1.13 -5.61
CA ALA A 351 7.01 -1.76 -5.32
C ALA A 351 8.17 -0.86 -5.78
N GLN A 352 8.10 -0.37 -7.01
CA GLN A 352 9.10 0.56 -7.56
C GLN A 352 9.17 1.88 -6.79
N GLU A 353 8.03 2.47 -6.40
CA GLU A 353 8.00 3.73 -5.62
C GLU A 353 8.51 3.56 -4.18
N LEU A 354 8.20 2.42 -3.53
CA LEU A 354 8.74 2.08 -2.21
C LEU A 354 10.27 2.00 -2.24
N THR A 355 10.84 1.53 -3.35
CA THR A 355 12.30 1.50 -3.55
C THR A 355 12.89 2.81 -4.04
N LYS A 356 12.14 3.68 -4.74
CA LYS A 356 12.60 5.04 -5.12
C LYS A 356 12.73 5.99 -3.92
N ASN A 357 11.94 5.78 -2.86
CA ASN A 357 11.96 6.62 -1.67
C ASN A 357 12.98 6.22 -0.60
N GLN A 358 13.53 5.01 -0.70
CA GLN A 358 14.84 4.72 -0.15
C GLN A 358 15.87 5.44 -1.02
N LYS A 359 16.29 6.66 -0.60
CA LYS A 359 17.68 7.07 -0.92
C LYS A 359 18.53 5.84 -0.61
N SER A 360 19.35 5.39 -1.55
CA SER A 360 20.17 4.21 -1.30
C SER A 360 20.84 4.38 0.07
N LEU A 361 20.86 3.33 0.89
CA LEU A 361 21.51 3.40 2.19
C LEU A 361 22.91 4.05 2.06
N SER A 362 23.57 3.74 0.95
CA SER A 362 24.83 4.34 0.51
C SER A 362 24.78 5.87 0.35
N GLU A 363 23.77 6.47 -0.29
CA GLU A 363 23.64 7.94 -0.34
C GLU A 363 23.40 8.56 1.04
N THR A 364 22.67 7.85 1.89
CA THR A 364 22.37 8.34 3.24
C THR A 364 23.61 8.31 4.12
N LEU A 365 24.41 7.23 4.04
CA LEU A 365 25.71 7.11 4.70
C LEU A 365 26.73 8.09 4.13
N LYS A 366 26.75 8.29 2.81
CA LYS A 366 27.55 9.32 2.14
C LYS A 366 27.35 10.68 2.79
N ASN A 367 26.10 11.12 2.91
CA ASN A 367 25.78 12.43 3.49
C ASN A 367 26.09 12.50 4.99
N LEU A 368 25.86 11.41 5.72
CA LEU A 368 26.09 11.34 7.16
C LEU A 368 27.58 11.44 7.52
N LEU A 369 28.40 10.64 6.84
CA LEU A 369 29.85 10.52 7.06
C LEU A 369 30.66 11.50 6.22
N LYS A 370 29.98 12.29 5.35
CA LYS A 370 30.57 13.21 4.38
C LYS A 370 31.56 12.53 3.43
N LEU A 371 31.17 11.38 2.87
CA LEU A 371 32.00 10.62 1.93
C LEU A 371 31.92 11.22 0.52
N ASP A 372 32.97 11.04 -0.28
CA ASP A 372 33.01 11.51 -1.67
C ASP A 372 32.09 10.70 -2.58
N LYS A 373 32.01 9.39 -2.35
CA LYS A 373 31.16 8.43 -3.07
C LYS A 373 30.24 7.67 -2.11
N ALA A 374 29.12 7.21 -2.63
CA ALA A 374 28.17 6.41 -1.86
C ALA A 374 28.73 4.98 -1.73
N PRO A 375 28.92 4.45 -0.51
CA PRO A 375 29.55 3.14 -0.33
C PRO A 375 28.58 2.01 -0.71
N GLU A 376 28.94 1.21 -1.71
CA GLU A 376 28.18 0.02 -2.11
C GLU A 376 28.57 -1.16 -1.21
N THR A 377 29.84 -1.24 -0.83
CA THR A 377 30.40 -2.28 0.03
C THR A 377 30.87 -1.71 1.36
N ILE A 378 30.48 -2.36 2.47
CA ILE A 378 30.81 -1.93 3.82
C ILE A 378 31.31 -3.13 4.61
N ASP A 379 32.54 -3.08 5.12
CA ASP A 379 33.04 -4.11 6.05
C ASP A 379 32.97 -3.58 7.48
N CYS A 380 32.37 -4.36 8.38
CA CYS A 380 32.29 -4.02 9.80
C CYS A 380 33.19 -4.96 10.61
N PHE A 381 34.07 -4.38 11.43
CA PHE A 381 34.99 -5.10 12.31
C PHE A 381 34.59 -4.96 13.78
N ASP A 382 34.66 -6.08 14.51
CA ASP A 382 34.46 -6.17 15.96
C ASP A 382 35.54 -7.07 16.57
N ILE A 383 36.01 -6.70 17.76
CA ILE A 383 36.94 -7.50 18.58
C ILE A 383 36.19 -7.93 19.84
N SER A 384 36.12 -9.24 20.06
CA SER A 384 35.48 -9.81 21.23
C SER A 384 36.50 -10.50 22.14
N HIS A 385 36.46 -10.12 23.41
CA HIS A 385 37.24 -10.73 24.48
C HIS A 385 36.35 -11.59 25.36
N LYS A 386 36.83 -12.78 25.72
CA LYS A 386 36.21 -13.59 26.77
C LYS A 386 37.29 -13.94 27.79
N GLN A 387 37.06 -13.57 29.05
CA GLN A 387 37.99 -13.81 30.17
C GLN A 387 38.45 -15.27 30.18
N GLY A 388 39.78 -15.48 30.12
CA GLY A 388 40.39 -16.82 30.12
C GLY A 388 40.43 -17.55 28.77
N SER A 389 40.21 -16.87 27.63
CA SER A 389 40.27 -17.48 26.29
C SER A 389 40.93 -16.58 25.23
N PHE A 390 41.25 -17.15 24.05
CA PHE A 390 41.84 -16.41 22.93
C PHE A 390 40.92 -15.29 22.41
N MET A 391 41.52 -14.17 22.03
CA MET A 391 40.83 -13.09 21.32
C MET A 391 40.33 -13.55 19.95
N VAL A 392 39.11 -13.15 19.61
CA VAL A 392 38.53 -13.36 18.29
C VAL A 392 38.12 -12.03 17.69
N GLY A 393 38.55 -11.80 16.45
CA GLY A 393 38.03 -10.73 15.62
C GLY A 393 37.00 -11.26 14.63
N SER A 394 36.03 -10.42 14.27
CA SER A 394 35.09 -10.72 13.19
C SER A 394 35.09 -9.61 12.15
N CYS A 395 34.84 -9.99 10.90
CA CYS A 395 34.58 -9.07 9.80
C CYS A 395 33.33 -9.55 9.07
N ILE A 396 32.33 -8.68 8.99
CA ILE A 396 31.12 -8.91 8.21
C ILE A 396 31.07 -7.91 7.06
N ARG A 397 30.70 -8.39 5.88
CA ARG A 397 30.54 -7.54 4.69
C ARG A 397 29.08 -7.27 4.43
N PHE A 398 28.77 -6.03 4.09
CA PHE A 398 27.50 -5.66 3.49
C PHE A 398 27.75 -5.19 2.07
N LYS A 399 26.90 -5.62 1.13
CA LYS A 399 26.88 -5.14 -0.24
C LYS A 399 25.48 -4.62 -0.56
N ASN A 400 25.40 -3.39 -1.06
CA ASN A 400 24.14 -2.69 -1.33
C ASN A 400 23.18 -2.66 -0.13
N GLY A 401 23.74 -2.60 1.09
CA GLY A 401 22.97 -2.57 2.33
C GLY A 401 22.42 -3.91 2.80
N GLN A 402 22.80 -5.02 2.16
CA GLN A 402 22.46 -6.38 2.59
C GLN A 402 23.70 -7.11 3.10
N PRO A 403 23.58 -7.98 4.13
CA PRO A 403 24.66 -8.86 4.54
C PRO A 403 25.13 -9.72 3.37
N ASP A 404 26.45 -9.91 3.24
CA ASP A 404 27.08 -10.82 2.28
C ASP A 404 27.81 -11.93 3.05
N PRO A 405 27.10 -13.01 3.45
CA PRO A 405 27.66 -14.07 4.29
C PRO A 405 28.85 -14.79 3.68
N SER A 406 28.94 -14.83 2.34
CA SER A 406 30.07 -15.44 1.63
C SER A 406 31.41 -14.76 1.95
N ASN A 407 31.34 -13.49 2.36
CA ASN A 407 32.46 -12.65 2.73
C ASN A 407 32.61 -12.45 4.24
N PHE A 408 31.86 -13.19 5.07
CA PHE A 408 32.04 -13.14 6.51
C PHE A 408 33.32 -13.90 6.90
N ARG A 409 34.09 -13.35 7.83
CA ARG A 409 35.34 -13.94 8.31
C ARG A 409 35.42 -13.86 9.82
N HIS A 410 35.94 -14.92 10.43
CA HIS A 410 36.38 -14.95 11.81
C HIS A 410 37.90 -15.08 11.84
N PHE A 411 38.53 -14.34 12.73
CA PHE A 411 39.98 -14.33 12.90
C PHE A 411 40.30 -14.73 14.34
N LYS A 412 40.99 -15.87 14.49
CA LYS A 412 41.71 -16.15 15.74
C LYS A 412 42.94 -15.27 15.77
N ILE A 413 43.04 -14.41 16.78
CA ILE A 413 44.17 -13.50 16.99
C ILE A 413 45.28 -14.29 17.68
N LYS A 414 46.45 -14.35 17.05
CA LYS A 414 47.56 -15.21 17.49
C LYS A 414 48.64 -14.45 18.27
N THR A 415 48.67 -13.13 18.15
CA THR A 415 49.91 -12.36 18.32
C THR A 415 49.99 -11.61 19.65
N LEU A 416 48.99 -11.70 20.52
CA LEU A 416 48.88 -10.83 21.70
C LEU A 416 48.69 -11.63 23.00
N THR A 417 49.68 -11.53 23.89
CA THR A 417 49.67 -12.01 25.28
C THR A 417 49.07 -10.99 26.26
N GLN A 418 48.88 -9.73 25.84
CA GLN A 418 48.19 -8.67 26.58
C GLN A 418 46.93 -8.18 25.82
N GLN A 419 45.94 -7.65 26.55
CA GLN A 419 44.71 -7.07 26.02
C GLN A 419 45.00 -5.74 25.28
N ASP A 420 45.54 -5.83 24.07
CA ASP A 420 45.69 -4.68 23.18
C ASP A 420 44.71 -4.76 22.00
N ASP A 421 43.53 -4.15 22.17
CA ASP A 421 42.47 -4.06 21.17
C ASP A 421 42.92 -3.32 19.90
N TYR A 422 43.91 -2.43 20.00
CA TYR A 422 44.44 -1.71 18.85
C TYR A 422 45.25 -2.64 17.97
N ALA A 423 46.21 -3.35 18.55
CA ALA A 423 47.05 -4.29 17.82
C ALA A 423 46.22 -5.47 17.25
N ALA A 424 45.22 -5.94 18.00
CA ALA A 424 44.29 -6.97 17.54
C ALA A 424 43.51 -6.53 16.29
N LEU A 425 42.98 -5.31 16.30
CA LEU A 425 42.26 -4.74 15.16
C LEU A 425 43.17 -4.55 13.94
N GLN A 426 44.41 -4.08 14.15
CA GLN A 426 45.40 -3.94 13.07
C GLN A 426 45.71 -5.29 12.41
N GLU A 427 45.92 -6.33 13.22
CA GLU A 427 46.21 -7.68 12.71
C GLU A 427 45.09 -8.20 11.81
N ILE A 428 43.83 -8.10 12.25
CA ILE A 428 42.70 -8.66 11.48
C ILE A 428 42.42 -7.86 10.21
N VAL A 429 42.59 -6.53 10.25
CA VAL A 429 42.43 -5.66 9.08
C VAL A 429 43.52 -5.96 8.04
N ALA A 430 44.78 -6.06 8.47
CA ALA A 430 45.89 -6.41 7.58
C ALA A 430 45.72 -7.81 6.97
N ARG A 431 45.22 -8.77 7.76
CA ARG A 431 44.94 -10.14 7.28
C ARG A 431 43.75 -10.20 6.32
N ARG A 432 42.71 -9.39 6.54
CA ARG A 432 41.52 -9.35 5.66
C ARG A 432 41.88 -8.78 4.29
N TYR A 433 42.67 -7.72 4.23
CA TYR A 433 42.97 -7.01 2.99
C TYR A 433 44.35 -7.35 2.41
N LYS A 434 44.80 -8.60 2.59
CA LYS A 434 46.00 -9.10 1.92
C LYS A 434 45.83 -9.13 0.40
N ASP A 435 44.61 -9.36 -0.08
CA ASP A 435 44.22 -9.24 -1.49
C ASP A 435 43.52 -7.90 -1.73
N ILE A 436 44.09 -7.09 -2.63
CA ILE A 436 43.60 -5.74 -2.98
C ILE A 436 42.22 -5.81 -3.65
N ASN A 437 41.86 -6.93 -4.28
CA ASN A 437 40.55 -7.10 -4.92
C ASN A 437 39.39 -7.23 -3.91
N GLU A 438 39.71 -7.40 -2.62
CA GLU A 438 38.71 -7.52 -1.56
C GLU A 438 38.47 -6.20 -0.81
N LEU A 439 38.97 -5.05 -1.28
CA LEU A 439 38.78 -3.76 -0.58
C LEU A 439 37.31 -3.27 -0.65
N PRO A 440 36.72 -2.81 0.48
CA PRO A 440 35.38 -2.24 0.50
C PRO A 440 35.40 -0.72 0.25
N ASP A 441 34.24 -0.14 -0.03
CA ASP A 441 34.08 1.32 -0.13
C ASP A 441 34.11 2.03 1.23
N LEU A 442 33.75 1.32 2.31
CA LEU A 442 33.73 1.83 3.69
C LEU A 442 34.11 0.73 4.68
N VAL A 443 34.99 1.06 5.61
CA VAL A 443 35.28 0.23 6.80
C VAL A 443 34.62 0.86 8.03
N LEU A 444 33.81 0.08 8.75
CA LEU A 444 33.20 0.45 10.01
C LEU A 444 33.85 -0.36 11.15
N ILE A 445 34.23 0.31 12.23
CA ILE A 445 34.87 -0.32 13.40
C ILE A 445 33.98 -0.09 14.63
N ASP A 446 33.70 -1.13 15.40
CA ASP A 446 33.15 -0.98 16.76
C ASP A 446 34.26 -0.45 17.69
N GLY A 447 34.29 0.86 17.91
CA GLY A 447 35.46 1.48 18.52
C GLY A 447 35.53 3.00 18.51
N GLY A 448 36.41 3.53 19.35
CA GLY A 448 36.63 4.97 19.55
C GLY A 448 37.68 5.59 18.61
N LYS A 449 37.96 6.88 18.85
CA LYS A 449 38.89 7.69 18.05
C LYS A 449 40.31 7.11 17.93
N GLY A 450 40.81 6.44 18.98
CA GLY A 450 42.12 5.77 18.95
C GLY A 450 42.18 4.63 17.93
N GLN A 451 41.13 3.81 17.86
CA GLN A 451 41.05 2.65 16.96
C GLN A 451 40.94 3.13 15.51
N LEU A 452 40.18 4.19 15.28
CA LEU A 452 40.12 4.87 13.98
C LEU A 452 41.50 5.36 13.51
N SER A 453 42.24 6.05 14.38
CA SER A 453 43.58 6.58 14.03
C SER A 453 44.58 5.48 13.68
N SER A 454 44.51 4.36 14.40
CA SER A 454 45.30 3.15 14.15
C SER A 454 45.03 2.56 12.75
N ILE A 455 43.77 2.37 12.37
CA ILE A 455 43.42 1.75 11.09
C ILE A 455 43.64 2.68 9.89
N ASN A 456 43.44 3.99 10.05
CA ASN A 456 43.77 4.95 9.00
C ASN A 456 45.25 4.93 8.58
N LYS A 457 46.17 4.48 9.45
CA LYS A 457 47.59 4.32 9.09
C LYS A 457 47.82 3.11 8.17
N ILE A 458 46.98 2.08 8.27
CA ILE A 458 47.08 0.83 7.50
C ILE A 458 46.34 0.96 6.17
N LEU A 459 45.21 1.66 6.16
CA LEU A 459 44.35 1.85 4.99
C LEU A 459 44.22 3.35 4.67
N PRO A 460 45.28 4.00 4.14
CA PRO A 460 45.26 5.45 3.90
C PRO A 460 44.25 5.88 2.83
N ASP A 461 43.96 5.00 1.88
CA ASP A 461 43.12 5.30 0.70
C ASP A 461 41.66 4.84 0.83
N ILE A 462 41.32 4.13 1.92
CA ILE A 462 39.95 3.65 2.17
C ILE A 462 39.26 4.53 3.20
N GLN A 463 37.97 4.75 3.01
CA GLN A 463 37.16 5.49 3.98
C GLN A 463 36.93 4.63 5.22
N VAL A 464 37.32 5.13 6.38
CA VAL A 464 37.15 4.44 7.67
C VAL A 464 36.28 5.28 8.61
N ALA A 465 35.33 4.64 9.26
CA ALA A 465 34.52 5.19 10.32
C ALA A 465 34.58 4.31 11.57
N SER A 466 34.53 4.92 12.74
CA SER A 466 34.42 4.19 14.02
C SER A 466 33.21 4.66 14.81
N LEU A 467 32.57 3.75 15.54
CA LEU A 467 31.38 4.04 16.33
C LEU A 467 31.63 3.74 17.81
N ALA A 468 31.71 4.78 18.65
CA ALA A 468 31.92 4.63 20.08
C ALA A 468 30.61 4.21 20.77
N LYS A 469 30.57 2.98 21.32
CA LYS A 469 29.36 2.34 21.86
C LYS A 469 28.67 3.10 22.99
N ARG A 470 29.42 3.69 23.94
CA ARG A 470 28.84 4.39 25.11
C ARG A 470 28.19 5.72 24.76
N GLU A 471 28.73 6.43 23.77
CA GLU A 471 28.30 7.79 23.44
C GLU A 471 27.44 7.86 22.17
N GLU A 472 27.32 6.74 21.44
CA GLU A 472 26.78 6.65 20.09
C GLU A 472 27.37 7.73 19.17
N THR A 473 28.68 7.97 19.31
CA THR A 473 29.39 8.99 18.54
C THR A 473 30.14 8.33 17.39
N VAL A 474 29.87 8.75 16.16
CA VAL A 474 30.60 8.29 14.97
C VAL A 474 31.77 9.23 14.67
N PHE A 475 32.94 8.66 14.41
CA PHE A 475 34.15 9.36 14.00
C PHE A 475 34.56 8.91 12.61
N SER A 476 35.12 9.83 11.81
CA SER A 476 35.72 9.54 10.51
C SER A 476 36.77 10.61 10.20
N LYS A 477 37.56 10.45 9.14
CA LYS A 477 38.51 11.49 8.67
C LYS A 477 37.81 12.84 8.45
N ASN A 478 36.55 12.81 7.98
CA ASN A 478 35.74 13.99 7.70
C ASN A 478 34.91 14.47 8.91
N LEU A 479 34.98 13.73 10.04
CA LEU A 479 34.32 14.00 11.32
C LEU A 479 35.31 13.84 12.50
N PRO A 480 36.40 14.64 12.56
CA PRO A 480 37.48 14.46 13.55
C PRO A 480 37.06 14.75 15.01
N ASN A 481 36.02 15.56 15.19
CA ASN A 481 35.42 15.91 16.47
C ASN A 481 34.27 14.96 16.87
N GLY A 482 33.96 13.98 16.02
CA GLY A 482 32.84 13.08 16.19
C GLY A 482 31.48 13.73 15.89
N LYS A 483 30.49 12.88 15.60
CA LYS A 483 29.08 13.27 15.47
C LYS A 483 28.24 12.36 16.33
N LYS A 484 27.55 12.93 17.31
CA LYS A 484 26.59 12.18 18.13
C LYS A 484 25.42 11.73 17.27
N LEU A 485 25.15 10.44 17.27
CA LEU A 485 24.02 9.84 16.58
C LEU A 485 22.73 10.14 17.35
N ASN A 486 21.62 10.02 16.63
CA ASN A 486 20.28 10.32 17.13
C ASN A 486 19.39 9.18 16.65
N ASN A 487 18.94 8.36 17.60
CA ASN A 487 18.12 7.18 17.35
C ASN A 487 16.74 7.45 16.75
N LYS A 488 16.35 8.71 16.54
CA LYS A 488 15.16 9.09 15.77
C LYS A 488 15.43 9.24 14.26
N ILE A 489 16.70 9.27 13.84
CA ILE A 489 17.09 9.47 12.44
C ILE A 489 17.47 8.12 11.84
N HIS A 490 16.77 7.72 10.78
CA HIS A 490 16.95 6.40 10.13
C HIS A 490 18.41 6.10 9.73
N ALA A 491 19.12 7.09 9.18
CA ALA A 491 20.55 6.98 8.84
C ALA A 491 21.43 6.55 10.02
N HIS A 492 21.14 7.12 11.20
CA HIS A 492 21.88 6.88 12.42
C HIS A 492 21.56 5.49 12.98
N GLN A 493 20.28 5.10 12.93
CA GLN A 493 19.84 3.75 13.31
C GLN A 493 20.54 2.67 12.47
N VAL A 494 20.76 2.91 11.18
CA VAL A 494 21.43 1.92 10.33
C VAL A 494 22.90 1.73 10.70
N LEU A 495 23.66 2.79 10.97
CA LEU A 495 25.05 2.64 11.45
C LEU A 495 25.12 1.84 12.76
N ILE A 496 24.19 2.10 13.67
CA ILE A 496 24.08 1.37 14.94
C ILE A 496 23.75 -0.10 14.69
N ALA A 497 22.78 -0.38 13.81
CA ALA A 497 22.40 -1.74 13.45
C ALA A 497 23.54 -2.51 12.76
N LEU A 498 24.33 -1.87 11.89
CA LEU A 498 25.49 -2.50 11.24
C LEU A 498 26.56 -2.89 12.27
N ARG A 499 26.87 -2.00 13.22
CA ARG A 499 27.76 -2.30 14.35
C ARG A 499 27.21 -3.44 15.21
N ASP A 500 25.95 -3.35 15.61
CA ASP A 500 25.33 -4.34 16.51
C ASP A 500 25.26 -5.72 15.85
N TYR A 501 25.08 -5.79 14.53
CA TYR A 501 25.15 -7.04 13.78
C TYR A 501 26.56 -7.65 13.82
N ALA A 502 27.62 -6.86 13.64
CA ALA A 502 29.01 -7.32 13.76
C ALA A 502 29.29 -7.87 15.15
N HIS A 503 28.87 -7.12 16.17
CA HIS A 503 29.00 -7.50 17.57
C HIS A 503 28.27 -8.81 17.89
N HIS A 504 27.03 -8.97 17.42
CA HIS A 504 26.26 -10.21 17.61
C HIS A 504 26.89 -11.40 16.90
N PHE A 505 27.45 -11.20 15.70
CA PHE A 505 28.13 -12.24 14.95
C PHE A 505 29.39 -12.73 15.70
N ALA A 506 30.20 -11.83 16.24
CA ALA A 506 31.35 -12.17 17.07
C ALA A 506 30.97 -12.99 18.31
N ILE A 507 29.91 -12.58 19.03
CA ILE A 507 29.38 -13.31 20.20
C ILE A 507 28.91 -14.72 19.81
N SER A 508 28.23 -14.86 18.67
CA SER A 508 27.70 -16.16 18.21
C SER A 508 28.80 -17.20 17.96
N TYR A 509 29.95 -16.76 17.45
CA TYR A 509 31.10 -17.62 17.21
C TYR A 509 31.78 -18.06 18.51
N HIS A 510 31.89 -17.16 19.50
CA HIS A 510 32.38 -17.53 20.83
C HIS A 510 31.52 -18.61 21.49
N ARG A 511 30.19 -18.54 21.36
CA ARG A 511 29.27 -19.57 21.87
C ARG A 511 29.53 -20.93 21.21
N LYS A 512 29.68 -20.94 19.88
CA LYS A 512 29.94 -22.16 19.09
C LYS A 512 31.30 -22.81 19.40
N ILE A 513 32.34 -22.01 19.66
CA ILE A 513 33.64 -22.54 20.11
C ILE A 513 33.54 -23.10 21.53
N SER A 514 32.79 -22.46 22.44
CA SER A 514 32.65 -22.96 23.81
C SER A 514 31.78 -24.21 23.96
N SER A 515 30.92 -24.53 22.99
CA SER A 515 30.13 -25.77 22.96
C SER A 515 30.85 -26.94 22.26
N LEU A 516 32.01 -26.69 21.66
CA LEU A 516 32.87 -27.68 20.99
C LEU A 516 34.05 -28.11 21.88
N LYS A 517 34.10 -27.63 23.12
CA LYS A 517 34.89 -28.17 24.23
C LYS A 517 33.94 -28.86 25.17
#